data_AF-A0ABD7F043-F1
#
_entry.id   AF-A0ABD7F043-F1
#
_cell.length_a   1.000
_cell.length_b   1.000
_cell.length_c   1.000
_cell.angle_alpha   90.00
_cell.angle_beta   90.00
_cell.angle_gamma   90.00
#
_symmetry.space_group_name_H-M   'P 1'
#
loop_
_entity.id
_entity.type
_entity.pdbx_description
1 polymer ?
#
loop_
_entity_poly.entity_id
_entity_poly.type
_entity_poly.pdbx_seq_one_letter_code
_entity_poly.pdbx_strand_id
1 'polypeptide(L)'
;MNVLNKFGMLILTASLLTACGDSGNKGSSDKPAEQVAQSESSSDNKYEKALSEFPEADPKLAEPIVISDKKSPEGLAELQKFIHFTTSEEAQNIGKMGQELQQLARQGKEAETLDQMKKLTDALEQFHQSAIALDIKDPEIKAVMDRTLQVSSAANNLMIYAGKYSSELTIDGKDKDAVKFAKDFQEKSQKLQETLRAANQEVEKAATALGKKYSQ
;
A
#
# COMPACT_ATOMS: atom_id res chain seq x y z
N MET A 1 -5.78 -20.37 21.08
CA MET A 1 -5.14 -19.33 20.25
C MET A 1 -5.67 -17.98 20.70
N ASN A 2 -4.81 -17.10 21.24
CA ASN A 2 -5.22 -15.83 21.83
C ASN A 2 -5.61 -14.81 20.77
N VAL A 3 -6.59 -13.96 21.09
CA VAL A 3 -7.10 -12.84 20.28
C VAL A 3 -5.96 -11.92 19.77
N LEU A 4 -4.85 -11.84 20.50
CA LEU A 4 -3.62 -11.13 20.10
C LEU A 4 -2.97 -11.66 18.80
N ASN A 5 -3.04 -12.96 18.48
CA ASN A 5 -2.50 -13.48 17.23
C ASN A 5 -3.36 -13.12 16.00
N LYS A 6 -4.60 -12.67 16.21
CA LYS A 6 -5.50 -12.26 15.11
C LYS A 6 -5.32 -10.80 14.72
N PHE A 7 -4.89 -9.93 15.65
CA PHE A 7 -4.55 -8.54 15.36
C PHE A 7 -3.33 -8.40 14.44
N GLY A 8 -2.30 -9.23 14.65
CA GLY A 8 -1.10 -9.23 13.81
C GLY A 8 -1.31 -9.75 12.38
N MET A 9 -2.41 -10.45 12.10
CA MET A 9 -2.74 -10.94 10.75
C MET A 9 -3.51 -9.91 9.91
N LEU A 10 -3.92 -8.80 10.50
CA LEU A 10 -4.90 -7.87 9.91
C LEU A 10 -4.33 -6.53 9.48
N ILE A 11 -3.04 -6.53 9.23
CA ILE A 11 -2.49 -5.56 8.28
C ILE A 11 -2.84 -6.12 6.92
N LEU A 12 -3.93 -5.59 6.33
CA LEU A 12 -4.30 -5.75 4.92
C LEU A 12 -3.00 -5.79 4.13
N THR A 13 -2.67 -7.00 3.70
CA THR A 13 -1.32 -7.38 3.32
C THR A 13 -0.88 -6.50 2.17
N ALA A 14 -0.06 -5.50 2.51
CA ALA A 14 0.80 -4.75 1.58
C ALA A 14 1.81 -5.65 0.84
N SER A 15 1.62 -6.97 0.91
CA SER A 15 2.20 -8.00 0.06
C SER A 15 1.90 -7.82 -1.43
N LEU A 16 1.07 -6.85 -1.84
CA LEU A 16 0.95 -6.46 -3.25
C LEU A 16 2.28 -5.92 -3.83
N LEU A 17 3.24 -5.54 -2.98
CA LEU A 17 4.47 -4.86 -3.43
C LEU A 17 5.74 -5.72 -3.43
N THR A 18 5.67 -7.00 -3.04
CA THR A 18 6.82 -7.92 -3.14
C THR A 18 7.06 -8.48 -4.55
N ALA A 19 6.33 -8.01 -5.57
CA ALA A 19 6.54 -8.37 -6.97
C ALA A 19 7.15 -7.21 -7.80
N CYS A 20 8.21 -6.57 -7.29
CA CYS A 20 9.13 -5.79 -8.10
C CYS A 20 10.50 -5.78 -7.43
N GLY A 21 11.34 -6.76 -7.76
CA GLY A 21 12.75 -6.73 -7.34
C GLY A 21 13.33 -8.09 -6.98
N ASP A 22 13.35 -9.02 -7.92
CA ASP A 22 14.47 -9.95 -7.98
C ASP A 22 14.90 -10.13 -9.43
N SER A 23 15.86 -9.30 -9.85
CA SER A 23 16.73 -9.58 -10.98
C SER A 23 18.17 -9.45 -10.49
N GLY A 24 18.60 -10.41 -9.67
CA GLY A 24 20.02 -10.62 -9.44
C GLY A 24 20.74 -10.96 -10.75
N ASN A 25 21.72 -10.15 -11.16
CA ASN A 25 23.15 -10.51 -11.18
C ASN A 25 24.04 -9.52 -11.99
N LYS A 26 24.95 -8.84 -11.26
CA LYS A 26 26.34 -8.38 -11.53
C LYS A 26 26.79 -7.86 -12.91
N GLY A 27 27.43 -6.68 -12.89
CA GLY A 27 28.49 -6.31 -13.84
C GLY A 27 28.99 -4.85 -13.79
N SER A 28 30.12 -4.64 -13.10
CA SER A 28 31.13 -3.55 -13.14
C SER A 28 30.82 -2.11 -13.56
N SER A 29 31.35 -1.21 -12.72
CA SER A 29 31.69 0.19 -12.99
C SER A 29 32.47 0.43 -14.28
N ASP A 30 32.09 1.47 -15.03
CA ASP A 30 33.02 2.54 -15.43
C ASP A 30 32.24 3.79 -15.88
N LYS A 31 32.68 4.97 -15.40
CA LYS A 31 32.26 6.29 -15.88
C LYS A 31 33.03 6.62 -17.16
N PRO A 32 32.48 7.38 -18.12
CA PRO A 32 32.78 8.81 -18.09
C PRO A 32 31.69 9.78 -18.62
N ALA A 33 31.79 10.99 -18.09
CA ALA A 33 31.52 12.34 -18.62
C ALA A 33 30.20 12.68 -19.35
N GLU A 34 29.61 13.77 -18.84
CA GLU A 34 28.51 14.58 -19.35
C GLU A 34 28.58 14.91 -20.85
N GLN A 35 27.44 14.77 -21.52
CA GLN A 35 27.00 15.71 -22.54
C GLN A 35 25.55 16.09 -22.26
N VAL A 36 25.38 17.33 -21.78
CA VAL A 36 24.11 18.04 -21.70
C VAL A 36 23.67 18.31 -23.14
N ALA A 37 22.86 17.42 -23.69
CA ALA A 37 22.05 17.74 -24.87
C ALA A 37 20.70 18.21 -24.36
N GLN A 38 20.53 19.53 -24.40
CA GLN A 38 19.30 20.24 -24.17
C GLN A 38 18.33 19.84 -25.30
N SER A 39 17.59 18.75 -25.11
CA SER A 39 16.56 18.32 -26.05
C SER A 39 15.28 19.09 -25.79
N GLU A 40 14.87 19.77 -26.85
CA GLU A 40 13.70 20.61 -26.98
C GLU A 40 12.44 19.94 -26.41
N SER A 41 11.77 20.66 -25.51
CA SER A 41 10.45 20.33 -25.01
C SER A 41 9.42 20.48 -26.12
N SER A 42 9.07 19.39 -26.80
CA SER A 42 7.90 19.39 -27.68
C SER A 42 7.33 17.99 -27.94
N SER A 43 6.61 17.49 -26.95
CA SER A 43 5.33 16.77 -27.04
C SER A 43 4.92 16.44 -25.62
N ASP A 44 3.63 16.41 -25.30
CA ASP A 44 3.12 15.88 -24.03
C ASP A 44 3.74 14.49 -23.76
N ASN A 45 4.85 14.44 -23.01
CA ASN A 45 5.60 13.21 -22.83
C ASN A 45 4.79 12.33 -21.89
N LYS A 46 4.18 11.26 -22.43
CA LYS A 46 3.38 10.29 -21.67
C LYS A 46 4.09 9.79 -20.40
N TYR A 47 5.43 9.69 -20.43
CA TYR A 47 6.24 9.30 -19.29
C TYR A 47 6.35 10.39 -18.23
N GLU A 48 6.47 11.66 -18.61
CA GLU A 48 6.45 12.78 -17.67
C GLU A 48 5.09 12.91 -16.99
N LYS A 49 4.01 12.75 -17.75
CA LYS A 49 2.66 12.72 -17.20
C LYS A 49 2.48 11.58 -16.19
N ALA A 50 2.89 10.36 -16.56
CA ALA A 50 2.85 9.21 -15.66
C ALA A 50 3.65 9.48 -14.37
N LEU A 51 4.89 9.99 -14.46
CA LEU A 51 5.68 10.32 -13.26
C LEU A 51 5.07 11.42 -12.40
N SER A 52 4.44 12.41 -13.01
CA SER A 52 3.80 13.52 -12.29
C SER A 52 2.56 13.10 -11.51
N GLU A 53 1.87 12.04 -11.98
CA GLU A 53 0.69 11.48 -11.33
C GLU A 53 1.00 10.27 -10.45
N PHE A 54 2.29 9.94 -10.27
CA PHE A 54 2.71 8.86 -9.38
C PHE A 54 2.22 9.15 -7.95
N PRO A 55 1.53 8.20 -7.29
CA PRO A 55 0.98 8.42 -5.97
C PRO A 55 2.08 8.50 -4.91
N GLU A 56 2.08 9.55 -4.12
CA GLU A 56 2.98 9.69 -2.98
C GLU A 56 2.25 9.35 -1.68
N ALA A 57 2.90 8.57 -0.80
CA ALA A 57 2.40 8.33 0.54
C ALA A 57 2.74 9.53 1.43
N ASP A 58 1.81 9.90 2.31
CA ASP A 58 2.08 10.88 3.36
C ASP A 58 3.21 10.35 4.27
N PRO A 59 4.35 11.07 4.41
CA PRO A 59 5.43 10.66 5.30
C PRO A 59 4.98 10.43 6.75
N LYS A 60 3.90 11.10 7.19
CA LYS A 60 3.33 10.93 8.53
C LYS A 60 2.77 9.53 8.77
N LEU A 61 2.55 8.73 7.72
CA LEU A 61 2.13 7.35 7.87
C LEU A 61 3.17 6.51 8.63
N ALA A 62 4.44 6.88 8.59
CA ALA A 62 5.51 6.21 9.32
C ALA A 62 5.74 6.76 10.75
N GLU A 63 4.98 7.78 11.18
CA GLU A 63 5.10 8.32 12.54
C GLU A 63 4.52 7.33 13.58
N PRO A 64 5.14 7.21 14.77
CA PRO A 64 4.64 6.33 15.81
C PRO A 64 3.22 6.65 16.25
N ILE A 65 2.40 5.62 16.49
CA ILE A 65 1.10 5.77 17.14
C ILE A 65 1.29 5.49 18.63
N VAL A 66 1.17 6.53 19.45
CA VAL A 66 1.37 6.44 20.90
C VAL A 66 0.13 5.86 21.56
N ILE A 67 0.31 4.73 22.27
CA ILE A 67 -0.72 4.09 23.09
C ILE A 67 -0.39 4.34 24.56
N SER A 68 -1.31 4.97 25.30
CA SER A 68 -1.13 5.25 26.73
C SER A 68 -1.58 4.07 27.60
N ASP A 69 -1.12 4.04 28.85
CA ASP A 69 -1.55 3.03 29.84
C ASP A 69 -3.00 3.24 30.34
N LYS A 70 -3.62 4.39 30.03
CA LYS A 70 -4.94 4.76 30.57
C LYS A 70 -6.07 4.15 29.76
N LYS A 71 -6.80 3.19 30.32
CA LYS A 71 -8.02 2.65 29.72
C LYS A 71 -9.12 3.70 29.68
N SER A 72 -9.74 3.87 28.52
CA SER A 72 -11.03 4.57 28.41
C SER A 72 -12.16 3.66 28.92
N PRO A 73 -13.27 4.23 29.44
CA PRO A 73 -14.42 3.45 29.91
C PRO A 73 -15.02 2.53 28.84
N GLU A 74 -15.02 2.97 27.58
CA GLU A 74 -15.66 2.26 26.46
C GLU A 74 -14.66 1.51 25.57
N GLY A 75 -13.35 1.71 25.76
CA GLY A 75 -12.34 1.25 24.81
C GLY A 75 -12.26 -0.27 24.64
N LEU A 76 -12.59 -1.08 25.67
CA LEU A 76 -12.63 -2.54 25.47
C LEU A 76 -13.75 -2.94 24.49
N ALA A 77 -14.94 -2.35 24.65
CA ALA A 77 -16.07 -2.62 23.76
C ALA A 77 -15.80 -2.11 22.34
N GLU A 78 -15.18 -0.94 22.20
CA GLU A 78 -14.80 -0.41 20.90
C GLU A 78 -13.67 -1.21 20.23
N LEU A 79 -12.71 -1.70 21.01
CA LEU A 79 -11.67 -2.59 20.51
C LEU A 79 -12.29 -3.87 19.95
N GLN A 80 -13.29 -4.44 20.64
CA GLN A 80 -14.03 -5.60 20.15
C GLN A 80 -14.81 -5.30 18.87
N LYS A 81 -15.44 -4.12 18.74
CA LYS A 81 -16.07 -3.68 17.48
C LYS A 81 -15.04 -3.64 16.34
N PHE A 82 -13.89 -3.02 16.58
CA PHE A 82 -12.81 -2.95 15.60
C PHE A 82 -12.28 -4.33 15.20
N ILE A 83 -12.07 -5.24 16.15
CA ILE A 83 -11.67 -6.64 15.88
C ILE A 83 -12.73 -7.34 15.03
N HIS A 84 -14.00 -7.22 15.40
CA HIS A 84 -15.08 -7.90 14.70
C HIS A 84 -15.17 -7.43 13.24
N PHE A 85 -15.09 -6.11 13.03
CA PHE A 85 -15.07 -5.53 11.69
C PHE A 85 -13.89 -6.03 10.86
N THR A 86 -12.68 -5.96 11.42
CA THR A 86 -11.47 -6.34 10.71
C THR A 86 -11.39 -7.85 10.45
N THR A 87 -11.99 -8.69 11.30
CA THR A 87 -12.03 -10.16 11.10
C THR A 87 -13.28 -10.66 10.38
N SER A 88 -14.11 -9.75 9.86
CA SER A 88 -15.36 -10.05 9.16
C SER A 88 -15.13 -10.88 7.89
N GLU A 89 -16.20 -11.49 7.39
CA GLU A 89 -16.18 -12.18 6.10
C GLU A 89 -15.79 -11.25 4.94
N GLU A 90 -16.24 -9.99 5.00
CA GLU A 90 -15.88 -8.95 4.04
C GLU A 90 -14.36 -8.73 3.99
N ALA A 91 -13.73 -8.52 5.15
CA ALA A 91 -12.28 -8.34 5.24
C ALA A 91 -11.51 -9.58 4.74
N GLN A 92 -12.01 -10.78 5.07
CA GLN A 92 -11.42 -12.03 4.56
C GLN A 92 -11.55 -12.15 3.04
N ASN A 93 -12.68 -11.73 2.47
CA ASN A 93 -12.89 -11.76 1.02
C ASN A 93 -12.00 -10.75 0.29
N ILE A 94 -11.79 -9.55 0.84
CA ILE A 94 -10.80 -8.59 0.33
C ILE A 94 -9.39 -9.21 0.31
N GLY A 95 -9.02 -9.91 1.39
CA GLY A 95 -7.75 -10.64 1.45
C GLY A 95 -7.62 -11.68 0.34
N LYS A 96 -8.68 -12.44 0.04
CA LYS A 96 -8.71 -13.42 -1.06
C LYS A 96 -8.61 -12.74 -2.43
N MET A 97 -9.34 -11.64 -2.63
CA MET A 97 -9.28 -10.87 -3.88
C MET A 97 -7.87 -10.35 -4.18
N GLY A 98 -7.15 -9.90 -3.14
CA GLY A 98 -5.74 -9.50 -3.25
C GLY A 98 -4.81 -10.67 -3.61
N GLN A 99 -5.04 -11.86 -3.06
CA GLN A 99 -4.28 -13.06 -3.43
C GLN A 99 -4.52 -13.49 -4.88
N GLU A 100 -5.79 -13.47 -5.32
CA GLU A 100 -6.18 -13.76 -6.69
C GLU A 100 -5.55 -12.77 -7.67
N LEU A 101 -5.55 -11.47 -7.34
CA LEU A 101 -4.88 -10.44 -8.14
C LEU A 101 -3.39 -10.76 -8.34
N GLN A 102 -2.67 -11.11 -7.27
CA GLN A 102 -1.25 -11.48 -7.36
C GLN A 102 -1.04 -12.72 -8.24
N GLN A 103 -1.96 -13.69 -8.15
CA GLN A 103 -1.91 -14.90 -8.98
C GLN A 103 -2.11 -14.58 -10.46
N LEU A 104 -3.12 -13.77 -10.80
CA LEU A 104 -3.40 -13.35 -12.18
C LEU A 104 -2.24 -12.56 -12.78
N ALA A 105 -1.68 -11.62 -12.02
CA ALA A 105 -0.52 -10.83 -12.43
C ALA A 105 0.70 -11.72 -12.74
N ARG A 106 0.99 -12.71 -11.88
CA ARG A 106 2.08 -13.68 -12.10
C ARG A 106 1.85 -14.58 -13.32
N GLN A 107 0.59 -14.81 -13.71
CA GLN A 107 0.24 -15.59 -14.89
C GLN A 107 0.27 -14.76 -16.19
N GLY A 108 0.53 -13.44 -16.10
CA GLY A 108 0.50 -12.55 -17.27
C GLY A 108 -0.90 -12.36 -17.87
N LYS A 109 -1.95 -12.63 -17.10
CA LYS A 109 -3.36 -12.48 -17.53
C LYS A 109 -3.80 -11.04 -17.37
N GLU A 110 -3.34 -10.17 -18.28
CA GLU A 110 -3.48 -8.72 -18.15
C GLU A 110 -4.93 -8.25 -18.02
N ALA A 111 -5.84 -8.73 -18.89
CA ALA A 111 -7.24 -8.32 -18.87
C ALA A 111 -7.95 -8.74 -17.55
N GLU A 112 -7.73 -9.98 -17.10
CA GLU A 112 -8.27 -10.48 -15.84
C GLU A 112 -7.62 -9.78 -14.63
N THR A 113 -6.34 -9.43 -14.72
CA THR A 113 -5.64 -8.65 -13.69
C THR A 113 -6.30 -7.28 -13.53
N LEU A 114 -6.55 -6.56 -14.64
CA LEU A 114 -7.21 -5.25 -14.60
C LEU A 114 -8.65 -5.33 -14.07
N ASP A 115 -9.43 -6.35 -14.47
CA ASP A 115 -10.78 -6.58 -13.94
C ASP A 115 -10.75 -6.87 -12.42
N GLN A 116 -9.81 -7.70 -11.97
CA GLN A 116 -9.64 -8.00 -10.55
C GLN A 116 -9.15 -6.80 -9.74
N MET A 117 -8.27 -5.96 -10.30
CA MET A 117 -7.85 -4.71 -9.67
C MET A 117 -9.06 -3.82 -9.41
N LYS A 118 -9.95 -3.66 -10.39
CA LYS A 118 -11.17 -2.86 -10.24
C LYS A 118 -12.09 -3.39 -9.13
N LYS A 119 -12.35 -4.71 -9.12
CA LYS A 119 -13.15 -5.36 -8.07
C LYS A 119 -12.55 -5.15 -6.68
N LEU A 120 -11.23 -5.27 -6.56
CA LEU A 120 -10.53 -5.05 -5.30
C LEU A 120 -10.59 -3.58 -4.88
N THR A 121 -10.44 -2.62 -5.80
CA THR A 121 -10.62 -1.19 -5.54
C THR A 121 -12.01 -0.90 -4.97
N ASP A 122 -13.06 -1.36 -5.66
CA ASP A 122 -14.45 -1.12 -5.25
C ASP A 122 -14.73 -1.72 -3.87
N ALA A 123 -14.22 -2.93 -3.60
CA ALA A 123 -14.37 -3.59 -2.31
C ALA A 123 -13.60 -2.86 -1.19
N LEU A 124 -12.39 -2.35 -1.47
CA LEU A 124 -11.62 -1.56 -0.51
C LEU A 124 -12.31 -0.23 -0.18
N GLU A 125 -12.88 0.45 -1.18
CA GLU A 125 -13.64 1.69 -0.96
C GLU A 125 -14.87 1.46 -0.09
N GLN A 126 -15.64 0.39 -0.34
CA GLN A 126 -16.77 0.00 0.51
C GLN A 126 -16.31 -0.34 1.94
N PHE A 127 -15.23 -1.11 2.07
CA PHE A 127 -14.67 -1.43 3.38
C PHE A 127 -14.24 -0.18 4.16
N HIS A 128 -13.63 0.80 3.48
CA HIS A 128 -13.24 2.06 4.11
C HIS A 128 -14.45 2.86 4.59
N GLN A 129 -15.52 2.90 3.80
CA GLN A 129 -16.78 3.54 4.21
C GLN A 129 -17.40 2.83 5.42
N SER A 130 -17.44 1.51 5.42
CA SER A 130 -17.93 0.70 6.55
C SER A 130 -17.10 0.91 7.81
N ALA A 131 -15.77 1.05 7.67
CA ALA A 131 -14.88 1.33 8.80
C ALA A 131 -15.16 2.70 9.44
N ILE A 132 -15.38 3.73 8.61
CA ILE A 132 -15.77 5.07 9.10
C ILE A 132 -17.12 5.00 9.83
N ALA A 133 -18.06 4.20 9.32
CA ALA A 133 -19.38 4.04 9.91
C ALA A 133 -19.38 3.30 11.27
N LEU A 134 -18.28 2.65 11.67
CA LEU A 134 -18.15 2.09 13.03
C LEU A 134 -18.15 3.17 14.12
N ASP A 135 -17.80 4.40 13.76
CA ASP A 135 -17.84 5.58 14.63
C ASP A 135 -17.09 5.39 15.96
N ILE A 136 -15.89 4.80 15.88
CA ILE A 136 -14.99 4.55 17.03
C ILE A 136 -14.65 5.89 17.71
N LYS A 137 -14.93 5.98 19.02
CA LYS A 137 -14.74 7.20 19.83
C LYS A 137 -13.43 7.21 20.60
N ASP A 138 -12.91 6.04 20.94
CA ASP A 138 -11.63 5.89 21.61
C ASP A 138 -10.53 6.42 20.67
N PRO A 139 -9.79 7.46 21.08
CA PRO A 139 -8.87 8.15 20.19
C PRO A 139 -7.68 7.27 19.77
N GLU A 140 -7.28 6.32 20.61
CA GLU A 140 -6.13 5.45 20.31
C GLU A 140 -6.55 4.31 19.35
N ILE A 141 -7.73 3.73 19.56
CA ILE A 141 -8.29 2.72 18.63
C ILE A 141 -8.60 3.38 17.29
N LYS A 142 -9.19 4.58 17.31
CA LYS A 142 -9.46 5.35 16.10
C LYS A 142 -8.17 5.69 15.35
N ALA A 143 -7.09 6.09 16.05
CA ALA A 143 -5.81 6.38 15.41
C ALA A 143 -5.23 5.15 14.68
N VAL A 144 -5.32 3.97 15.29
CA VAL A 144 -4.88 2.71 14.66
C VAL A 144 -5.75 2.37 13.45
N MET A 145 -7.08 2.51 13.57
CA MET A 145 -8.00 2.29 12.45
C MET A 145 -7.73 3.27 11.30
N ASP A 146 -7.69 4.57 11.58
CA ASP A 146 -7.42 5.62 10.59
C ASP A 146 -6.08 5.37 9.87
N ARG A 147 -5.01 5.04 10.61
CA ARG A 147 -3.72 4.74 9.98
C ARG A 147 -3.79 3.50 9.09
N THR A 148 -4.50 2.46 9.52
CA THR A 148 -4.71 1.24 8.72
C THR A 148 -5.42 1.55 7.41
N LEU A 149 -6.49 2.38 7.46
CA LEU A 149 -7.22 2.82 6.28
C LEU A 149 -6.33 3.65 5.35
N GLN A 150 -5.57 4.60 5.89
CA GLN A 150 -4.66 5.43 5.10
C GLN A 150 -3.57 4.61 4.38
N VAL A 151 -2.98 3.63 5.05
CA VAL A 151 -2.00 2.72 4.44
C VAL A 151 -2.65 1.90 3.32
N SER A 152 -3.87 1.40 3.56
CA SER A 152 -4.65 0.69 2.54
C SER A 152 -4.99 1.59 1.35
N SER A 153 -5.38 2.85 1.57
CA SER A 153 -5.66 3.82 0.50
C SER A 153 -4.40 4.13 -0.32
N ALA A 154 -3.25 4.30 0.32
CA ALA A 154 -2.00 4.56 -0.37
C ALA A 154 -1.57 3.38 -1.26
N ALA A 155 -1.77 2.14 -0.79
CA ALA A 155 -1.57 0.95 -1.61
C ALA A 155 -2.58 0.86 -2.78
N ASN A 156 -3.86 1.20 -2.52
CA ASN A 156 -4.91 1.22 -3.53
C ASN A 156 -4.62 2.26 -4.63
N ASN A 157 -4.13 3.44 -4.26
CA ASN A 157 -3.75 4.49 -5.22
C ASN A 157 -2.65 4.04 -6.18
N LEU A 158 -1.68 3.26 -5.69
CA LEU A 158 -0.66 2.67 -6.56
C LEU A 158 -1.24 1.61 -7.51
N MET A 159 -2.21 0.83 -7.03
CA MET A 159 -2.93 -0.12 -7.89
C MET A 159 -3.71 0.59 -8.99
N ILE A 160 -4.47 1.65 -8.64
CA ILE A 160 -5.19 2.50 -9.59
C ILE A 160 -4.22 3.13 -10.60
N TYR A 161 -3.11 3.66 -10.12
CA TYR A 161 -2.05 4.21 -10.97
C TYR A 161 -1.53 3.16 -11.97
N ALA A 162 -1.21 1.95 -11.50
CA ALA A 162 -0.70 0.88 -12.34
C ALA A 162 -1.71 0.43 -13.40
N GLY A 163 -3.00 0.41 -13.07
CA GLY A 163 -4.07 0.16 -14.04
C GLY A 163 -4.21 1.29 -15.07
N LYS A 164 -4.09 2.55 -14.65
CA LYS A 164 -4.20 3.72 -15.54
C LYS A 164 -3.03 3.83 -16.53
N TYR A 165 -1.82 3.49 -16.08
CA TYR A 165 -0.58 3.64 -16.83
C TYR A 165 0.05 2.31 -17.26
N SER A 166 -0.76 1.25 -17.41
CA SER A 166 -0.27 -0.11 -17.70
C SER A 166 0.58 -0.17 -18.98
N SER A 167 0.21 0.61 -20.00
CA SER A 167 0.92 0.67 -21.27
C SER A 167 2.29 1.35 -21.15
N GLU A 168 2.40 2.39 -20.33
CA GLU A 168 3.65 3.10 -20.05
C GLU A 168 4.59 2.29 -19.15
N LEU A 169 4.03 1.45 -18.28
CA LEU A 169 4.77 0.52 -17.43
C LEU A 169 5.35 -0.69 -18.20
N THR A 170 4.91 -0.89 -19.45
CA THR A 170 5.53 -1.86 -20.37
C THR A 170 6.73 -1.22 -21.06
N ILE A 171 7.92 -1.41 -20.48
CA ILE A 171 9.14 -0.72 -20.91
C ILE A 171 9.73 -1.31 -22.19
N ASP A 172 9.86 -0.50 -23.23
CA ASP A 172 10.73 -0.81 -24.38
C ASP A 172 12.17 -0.40 -24.03
N GLY A 173 13.03 -1.39 -23.82
CA GLY A 173 14.45 -1.17 -23.48
C GLY A 173 15.29 -0.48 -24.57
N LYS A 174 14.74 -0.29 -25.78
CA LYS A 174 15.40 0.46 -26.86
C LYS A 174 15.07 1.95 -26.84
N ASP A 175 14.01 2.34 -26.13
CA ASP A 175 13.60 3.73 -25.96
C ASP A 175 14.30 4.33 -24.74
N LYS A 176 15.14 5.36 -24.97
CA LYS A 176 15.89 6.03 -23.90
C LYS A 176 14.97 6.71 -22.88
N ASP A 177 13.84 7.26 -23.33
CA ASP A 177 12.88 7.93 -22.45
C ASP A 177 12.12 6.92 -21.61
N ALA A 178 11.77 5.75 -22.18
CA ALA A 178 11.18 4.64 -21.46
C ALA A 178 12.14 4.06 -20.39
N VAL A 179 13.44 3.95 -20.71
CA VAL A 179 14.46 3.49 -19.75
C VAL A 179 14.64 4.49 -18.61
N LYS A 180 14.67 5.79 -18.90
CA LYS A 180 14.73 6.84 -17.87
C LYS A 180 13.48 6.80 -16.97
N PHE A 181 12.31 6.73 -17.59
CA PHE A 181 11.04 6.57 -16.88
C PHE A 181 11.04 5.36 -15.94
N ALA A 182 11.50 4.20 -16.41
CA ALA A 182 11.55 2.98 -15.61
C ALA A 182 12.39 3.17 -14.33
N LYS A 183 13.52 3.88 -14.44
CA LYS A 183 14.39 4.18 -13.30
C LYS A 183 13.69 5.11 -12.29
N ASP A 184 13.12 6.22 -12.76
CA ASP A 184 12.44 7.19 -11.90
C ASP A 184 11.21 6.58 -11.23
N PHE A 185 10.44 5.76 -11.97
CA PHE A 185 9.32 4.98 -11.45
C PHE A 185 9.76 3.98 -10.39
N GLN A 186 10.88 3.28 -10.61
CA GLN A 186 11.43 2.34 -9.63
C GLN A 186 11.85 3.06 -8.34
N GLU A 187 12.54 4.19 -8.42
CA GLU A 187 12.96 4.98 -7.25
C GLU A 187 11.74 5.48 -6.44
N LYS A 188 10.72 6.04 -7.12
CA LYS A 188 9.47 6.45 -6.48
C LYS A 188 8.72 5.28 -5.85
N SER A 189 8.66 4.14 -6.54
CA SER A 189 8.03 2.91 -6.03
C SER A 189 8.73 2.37 -4.79
N GLN A 190 10.07 2.34 -4.78
CA GLN A 190 10.85 1.92 -3.61
C GLN A 190 10.58 2.82 -2.40
N LYS A 191 10.60 4.14 -2.58
CA LYS A 191 10.32 5.09 -1.49
C LYS A 191 8.91 4.92 -0.92
N LEU A 192 7.92 4.73 -1.80
CA LEU A 192 6.54 4.45 -1.39
C LEU A 192 6.46 3.14 -0.61
N GLN A 193 7.08 2.07 -1.10
CA GLN A 193 7.13 0.77 -0.42
C GLN A 193 7.78 0.84 0.96
N GLU A 194 8.90 1.55 1.09
CA GLU A 194 9.57 1.77 2.37
C GLU A 194 8.67 2.49 3.37
N THR A 195 7.97 3.53 2.91
CA THR A 195 7.03 4.31 3.72
C THR A 195 5.87 3.43 4.20
N LEU A 196 5.24 2.65 3.30
CA LEU A 196 4.15 1.76 3.65
C LEU A 196 4.60 0.63 4.58
N ARG A 197 5.81 0.09 4.39
CA ARG A 197 6.39 -0.91 5.28
C ARG A 197 6.60 -0.35 6.69
N ALA A 198 7.16 0.86 6.81
CA ALA A 198 7.34 1.52 8.10
C ALA A 198 5.99 1.82 8.77
N ALA A 199 5.01 2.32 8.00
CA ALA A 199 3.67 2.59 8.49
C ALA A 199 2.99 1.33 9.06
N ASN A 200 3.09 0.21 8.34
CA ASN A 200 2.57 -1.08 8.79
C ASN A 200 3.23 -1.54 10.10
N GLN A 201 4.54 -1.36 10.25
CA GLN A 201 5.24 -1.68 11.50
C GLN A 201 4.71 -0.85 12.67
N GLU A 202 4.43 0.44 12.46
CA GLU A 202 3.86 1.29 13.52
C GLU A 202 2.41 0.91 13.87
N VAL A 203 1.60 0.57 12.87
CA VAL A 203 0.25 0.01 13.09
C VAL A 203 0.30 -1.27 13.91
N GLU A 204 1.21 -2.20 13.57
CA GLU A 204 1.36 -3.48 14.28
C GLU A 204 1.75 -3.28 15.75
N LYS A 205 2.73 -2.40 16.00
CA LYS A 205 3.19 -2.06 17.35
C LYS A 205 2.04 -1.48 18.17
N ALA A 206 1.28 -0.55 17.60
CA ALA A 206 0.17 0.10 18.27
C ALA A 206 -0.99 -0.86 18.54
N ALA A 207 -1.36 -1.71 17.56
CA ALA A 207 -2.36 -2.75 17.73
C ALA A 207 -1.96 -3.75 18.84
N THR A 208 -0.69 -4.13 18.89
CA THR A 208 -0.14 -4.99 19.96
C THR A 208 -0.24 -4.32 21.33
N ALA A 209 0.09 -3.02 21.41
CA ALA A 209 -0.01 -2.25 22.64
C ALA A 209 -1.47 -2.11 23.11
N LEU A 210 -2.42 -1.82 22.21
CA LEU A 210 -3.86 -1.83 22.51
C LEU A 210 -4.32 -3.20 23.02
N GLY A 211 -3.89 -4.29 22.37
CA GLY A 211 -4.20 -5.65 22.80
C GLY A 211 -3.72 -5.92 24.23
N LYS A 212 -2.48 -5.51 24.56
CA LYS A 212 -1.94 -5.65 25.93
C LYS A 212 -2.73 -4.80 26.93
N LYS A 213 -2.95 -3.52 26.60
CA LYS A 213 -3.67 -2.55 27.43
C LYS A 213 -5.03 -3.08 27.89
N TYR A 214 -5.80 -3.68 27.00
CA TYR A 214 -7.16 -4.17 27.28
C TYR A 214 -7.24 -5.66 27.66
N SER A 215 -6.10 -6.36 27.73
CA SER A 215 -6.01 -7.76 28.20
C SER A 215 -5.71 -7.92 29.69
N GLN A 216 -5.17 -6.87 30.31
CA GLN A 216 -4.96 -6.75 31.76
C GLN A 216 -6.22 -6.23 32.44
#